data_AF-A0A3B1DBW4-F1
#
_entry.id   AF-A0A3B1DBW4-F1
#
_cell.length_a   1.000
_cell.length_b   1.000
_cell.length_c   1.000
_cell.angle_alpha   90.00
_cell.angle_beta   90.00
_cell.angle_gamma   90.00
#
_symmetry.space_group_name_H-M   'P 1'
#
loop_
_entity.id
_entity.type
_entity.pdbx_description
1 polymer ?
#
loop_
_entity_poly.entity_id
_entity_poly.type
_entity_poly.pdbx_seq_one_letter_code
_entity_poly.pdbx_strand_id
1 'polypeptide(L)'
;MKRKGVSKEWLKVFSTLNEAQKRWIAGVEACELGYGGITKVSEATGLSRTTITEGVKEVKGRKELTISERIRGEGGGRKLSTDFDRKLVKSLEDILSETTAGDPMSAIRWTCKSVRKIAGQLCKMGHDVSYRTVHRVLVEMGYSLQGNRKALSRENNPDRDRQFRIINRKVTQF
;
A
#
# COMPACT_ATOMS: atom_id res chain seq x y z
N MET A 1 42.39 -4.57 -35.82
CA MET A 1 41.23 -3.95 -35.13
C MET A 1 41.42 -4.09 -33.63
N LYS A 2 41.74 -3.01 -32.89
CA LYS A 2 41.90 -3.08 -31.42
C LYS A 2 40.55 -3.49 -30.81
N ARG A 3 40.53 -4.56 -30.02
CA ARG A 3 39.34 -4.97 -29.25
C ARG A 3 39.04 -3.84 -28.27
N LYS A 4 38.01 -3.03 -28.53
CA LYS A 4 37.47 -2.13 -27.51
C LYS A 4 36.96 -3.01 -26.36
N GLY A 5 37.58 -2.86 -25.21
CA GLY A 5 37.20 -3.46 -23.94
C GLY A 5 36.94 -2.33 -22.93
N VAL A 6 36.36 -2.69 -21.79
CA VAL A 6 35.99 -1.72 -20.75
C VAL A 6 37.25 -1.09 -20.14
N SER A 7 37.29 0.23 -20.01
CA SER A 7 38.42 0.96 -19.43
C SER A 7 38.52 0.76 -17.90
N LYS A 8 39.75 0.85 -17.36
CA LYS A 8 39.98 0.76 -15.89
C LYS A 8 39.38 1.95 -15.15
N GLU A 9 39.47 3.13 -15.72
CA GLU A 9 38.89 4.37 -15.20
C GLU A 9 37.36 4.24 -15.13
N TRP A 10 36.75 3.67 -16.16
CA TRP A 10 35.31 3.38 -16.19
C TRP A 10 34.92 2.42 -15.05
N LEU A 11 35.66 1.32 -14.86
CA LEU A 11 35.38 0.37 -13.77
C LEU A 11 35.52 1.01 -12.37
N LYS A 12 36.45 1.94 -12.22
CA LYS A 12 36.63 2.68 -10.95
C LYS A 12 35.39 3.50 -10.63
N VAL A 13 34.87 4.27 -11.60
CA VAL A 13 33.61 5.01 -11.45
C VAL A 13 32.43 4.05 -11.27
N PHE A 14 32.39 2.98 -12.05
CA PHE A 14 31.32 1.99 -12.02
C PHE A 14 31.10 1.41 -10.62
N SER A 15 32.17 1.20 -9.85
CA SER A 15 32.09 0.63 -8.51
C SER A 15 31.32 1.50 -7.50
N THR A 16 31.32 2.83 -7.68
CA THR A 16 30.68 3.79 -6.74
C THR A 16 29.17 3.96 -6.96
N LEU A 17 28.65 3.45 -8.07
CA LEU A 17 27.26 3.63 -8.49
C LEU A 17 26.29 2.71 -7.72
N ASN A 18 25.03 3.14 -7.62
CA ASN A 18 23.94 2.32 -7.10
C ASN A 18 23.50 1.24 -8.11
N GLU A 19 22.61 0.33 -7.71
CA GLU A 19 22.22 -0.83 -8.55
C GLU A 19 21.52 -0.42 -9.85
N ALA A 20 20.65 0.60 -9.82
CA ALA A 20 19.97 1.10 -11.00
C ALA A 20 20.93 1.79 -11.98
N GLN A 21 21.81 2.65 -11.47
CA GLN A 21 22.84 3.34 -12.26
C GLN A 21 23.82 2.35 -12.89
N LYS A 22 24.27 1.32 -12.14
CA LYS A 22 25.10 0.24 -12.67
C LYS A 22 24.43 -0.46 -13.84
N ARG A 23 23.13 -0.77 -13.72
CA ARG A 23 22.36 -1.40 -14.79
C ARG A 23 22.32 -0.55 -16.05
N TRP A 24 22.03 0.75 -15.93
CA TRP A 24 21.93 1.66 -17.07
C TRP A 24 23.28 1.89 -17.74
N ILE A 25 24.32 2.22 -16.97
CA ILE A 25 25.66 2.49 -17.51
C ILE A 25 26.25 1.23 -18.14
N ALA A 26 26.04 0.05 -17.56
CA ALA A 26 26.41 -1.21 -18.20
C ALA A 26 25.65 -1.44 -19.51
N GLY A 27 24.37 -1.05 -19.58
CA GLY A 27 23.56 -1.13 -20.80
C GLY A 27 24.06 -0.18 -21.91
N VAL A 28 24.42 1.05 -21.56
CA VAL A 28 25.03 2.02 -22.49
C VAL A 28 26.35 1.48 -23.04
N GLU A 29 27.26 1.08 -22.16
CA GLU A 29 28.59 0.55 -22.55
C GLU A 29 28.45 -0.70 -23.44
N ALA A 30 27.51 -1.59 -23.12
CA ALA A 30 27.24 -2.76 -23.93
C ALA A 30 26.73 -2.39 -25.34
N CYS A 31 25.96 -1.31 -25.49
CA CYS A 31 25.51 -0.82 -26.79
C CYS A 31 26.66 -0.20 -27.59
N GLU A 32 27.53 0.59 -26.95
CA GLU A 32 28.68 1.22 -27.60
C GLU A 32 29.72 0.21 -28.09
N LEU A 33 29.89 -0.90 -27.36
CA LEU A 33 30.78 -2.00 -27.74
C LEU A 33 30.24 -2.85 -28.89
N GLY A 34 28.94 -2.76 -29.21
CA GLY A 34 28.31 -3.46 -30.32
C GLY A 34 28.22 -4.98 -30.11
N TYR A 35 28.57 -5.75 -31.15
CA TYR A 35 28.48 -7.22 -31.10
C TYR A 35 29.33 -7.81 -29.98
N GLY A 36 28.69 -8.62 -29.11
CA GLY A 36 29.33 -9.21 -27.93
C GLY A 36 29.57 -8.22 -26.77
N GLY A 37 29.08 -6.98 -26.86
CA GLY A 37 29.23 -5.97 -25.81
C GLY A 37 28.69 -6.43 -24.46
N ILE A 38 27.51 -7.06 -24.44
CA ILE A 38 26.89 -7.62 -23.22
C ILE A 38 27.83 -8.63 -22.55
N THR A 39 28.45 -9.53 -23.31
CA THR A 39 29.38 -10.53 -22.77
C THR A 39 30.62 -9.86 -22.18
N LYS A 40 31.22 -8.90 -22.90
CA LYS A 40 32.41 -8.18 -22.42
C LYS A 40 32.14 -7.37 -21.15
N VAL A 41 31.00 -6.69 -21.07
CA VAL A 41 30.61 -5.91 -19.89
C VAL A 41 30.32 -6.85 -18.72
N SER A 42 29.67 -8.00 -18.96
CA SER A 42 29.43 -9.03 -17.94
C SER A 42 30.74 -9.57 -17.36
N GLU A 43 31.70 -9.91 -18.21
CA GLU A 43 33.03 -10.37 -17.79
C GLU A 43 33.81 -9.31 -17.01
N ALA A 44 33.69 -8.03 -17.39
CA ALA A 44 34.40 -6.94 -16.74
C ALA A 44 33.78 -6.51 -15.39
N THR A 45 32.45 -6.54 -15.27
CA THR A 45 31.71 -6.01 -14.11
C THR A 45 31.21 -7.08 -13.15
N GLY A 46 31.17 -8.35 -13.57
CA GLY A 46 30.54 -9.45 -12.82
C GLY A 46 29.01 -9.40 -12.81
N LEU A 47 28.38 -8.46 -13.52
CA LEU A 47 26.92 -8.42 -13.65
C LEU A 47 26.39 -9.58 -14.51
N SER A 48 25.20 -10.08 -14.16
CA SER A 48 24.47 -11.02 -15.01
C SER A 48 24.17 -10.41 -16.37
N ARG A 49 24.28 -11.22 -17.43
CA ARG A 49 23.88 -10.86 -18.80
C ARG A 49 22.42 -10.42 -18.86
N THR A 50 21.53 -11.00 -18.04
CA THR A 50 20.12 -10.61 -17.96
C THR A 50 19.97 -9.18 -17.45
N THR A 51 20.70 -8.80 -16.40
CA THR A 51 20.71 -7.44 -15.85
C THR A 51 21.18 -6.42 -16.88
N ILE A 52 22.25 -6.72 -17.62
CA ILE A 52 22.76 -5.83 -18.68
C ILE A 52 21.74 -5.73 -19.82
N THR A 53 21.07 -6.82 -20.18
CA THR A 53 20.03 -6.83 -21.22
C THR A 53 18.83 -5.96 -20.83
N GLU A 54 18.38 -6.03 -19.57
CA GLU A 54 17.35 -5.13 -19.06
C GLU A 54 17.83 -3.68 -19.06
N GLY A 55 19.08 -3.41 -18.68
CA GLY A 55 19.69 -2.09 -18.80
C GLY A 55 19.67 -1.54 -20.23
N VAL A 56 19.99 -2.37 -21.23
CA VAL A 56 19.89 -2.01 -22.66
C VAL A 56 18.46 -1.66 -23.05
N LYS A 57 17.46 -2.42 -22.58
CA LYS A 57 16.04 -2.16 -22.85
C LYS A 57 15.56 -0.88 -22.19
N GLU A 58 15.96 -0.63 -20.95
CA GLU A 58 15.60 0.57 -20.19
C GLU A 58 16.20 1.82 -20.84
N VAL A 59 17.49 1.79 -21.19
CA VAL A 59 18.20 2.91 -21.85
C VAL A 59 17.66 3.20 -23.25
N LYS A 60 17.29 2.18 -24.03
CA LYS A 60 16.66 2.36 -25.35
C LYS A 60 15.16 2.63 -25.28
N GLY A 61 14.57 2.47 -24.10
CA GLY A 61 13.16 2.67 -23.87
C GLY A 61 12.76 4.15 -23.96
N ARG A 62 11.47 4.41 -24.08
CA ARG A 62 10.91 5.77 -24.05
C ARG A 62 10.66 6.29 -22.63
N LYS A 63 10.82 5.45 -21.61
CA LYS A 63 10.57 5.82 -20.21
C LYS A 63 11.77 6.60 -19.68
N GLU A 64 11.51 7.67 -18.94
CA GLU A 64 12.56 8.40 -18.25
C GLU A 64 13.23 7.52 -17.18
N LEU A 65 14.55 7.60 -17.11
CA LEU A 65 15.36 6.91 -16.12
C LEU A 65 15.32 7.71 -14.82
N THR A 66 14.34 7.44 -13.96
CA THR A 66 14.22 8.11 -12.67
C THR A 66 14.99 7.34 -11.60
N ILE A 67 15.90 8.03 -10.90
CA ILE A 67 16.51 7.47 -9.68
C ILE A 67 15.44 7.49 -8.60
N SER A 68 14.83 6.33 -8.33
CA SER A 68 13.96 6.18 -7.17
C SER A 68 14.80 5.94 -5.93
N GLU A 69 14.50 6.65 -4.84
CA GLU A 69 15.06 6.34 -3.51
C GLU A 69 14.56 4.99 -2.98
N ARG A 70 13.55 4.38 -3.62
CA ARG A 70 13.04 3.04 -3.31
C ARG A 70 13.68 1.98 -4.20
N ILE A 71 14.37 1.03 -3.56
CA ILE A 71 14.92 -0.18 -4.19
C ILE A 71 13.81 -1.11 -4.73
N ARG A 72 12.63 -1.13 -4.10
CA ARG A 72 11.48 -1.94 -4.55
C ARG A 72 10.43 -1.07 -5.24
N GLY A 73 10.06 -1.45 -6.46
CA GLY A 73 8.91 -0.87 -7.16
C GLY A 73 7.63 -0.94 -6.31
N GLU A 74 6.70 -0.03 -6.58
CA GLU A 74 5.36 -0.10 -6.00
C GLU A 74 4.64 -1.39 -6.46
N GLY A 75 3.76 -1.92 -5.62
CA GLY A 75 2.97 -3.12 -5.94
C GLY A 75 3.65 -4.47 -5.69
N GLY A 76 4.88 -4.51 -5.15
CA GLY A 76 5.58 -5.75 -4.77
C GLY A 76 5.07 -6.42 -3.48
N GLY A 77 3.87 -6.10 -3.02
CA GLY A 77 3.26 -6.64 -1.81
C GLY A 77 1.97 -7.41 -2.10
N ARG A 78 1.52 -8.24 -1.14
CA ARG A 78 0.22 -8.89 -1.23
C ARG A 78 -0.86 -7.81 -1.38
N LYS A 79 -1.64 -7.88 -2.47
CA LYS A 79 -2.77 -6.98 -2.72
C LYS A 79 -3.70 -6.96 -1.51
N LEU A 80 -4.21 -5.78 -1.15
CA LEU A 80 -5.11 -5.68 -0.01
C LEU A 80 -6.38 -6.48 -0.27
N SER A 81 -6.90 -7.14 0.77
CA SER A 81 -8.19 -7.85 0.71
C SER A 81 -9.36 -6.93 0.33
N THR A 82 -9.23 -5.62 0.52
CA THR A 82 -10.20 -4.59 0.13
C THR A 82 -10.23 -4.35 -1.38
N ASP A 83 -9.09 -4.43 -2.06
CA ASP A 83 -9.03 -4.39 -3.53
C ASP A 83 -9.60 -5.66 -4.15
N PHE A 84 -9.50 -6.79 -3.44
CA PHE A 84 -9.93 -8.10 -3.94
C PHE A 84 -11.44 -8.31 -3.83
N ASP A 85 -12.10 -7.68 -2.84
CA ASP A 85 -13.51 -7.96 -2.54
C ASP A 85 -14.33 -6.69 -2.31
N ARG A 86 -14.90 -6.14 -3.40
CA ARG A 86 -15.85 -5.02 -3.34
C ARG A 86 -17.11 -5.34 -2.54
N LYS A 87 -17.46 -6.62 -2.36
CA LYS A 87 -18.64 -7.05 -1.58
C LYS A 87 -18.37 -7.02 -0.08
N LEU A 88 -17.11 -7.06 0.34
CA LEU A 88 -16.70 -7.03 1.75
C LEU A 88 -17.19 -5.76 2.46
N VAL A 89 -17.04 -4.60 1.83
CA VAL A 89 -17.43 -3.31 2.42
C VAL A 89 -18.94 -3.28 2.62
N LYS A 90 -19.72 -3.74 1.63
CA LYS A 90 -21.17 -3.81 1.71
C LYS A 90 -21.65 -4.76 2.83
N SER A 91 -21.11 -5.98 2.88
CA SER A 91 -21.44 -6.93 3.95
C SER A 91 -21.07 -6.40 5.34
N LEU A 92 -19.99 -5.62 5.44
CA LEU A 92 -19.60 -4.96 6.69
C LEU A 92 -20.59 -3.84 7.07
N GLU A 93 -21.04 -3.03 6.12
CA GLU A 93 -22.08 -2.01 6.33
C GLU A 93 -23.38 -2.65 6.83
N ASP A 94 -23.81 -3.77 6.24
CA ASP A 94 -25.01 -4.50 6.66
C ASP A 94 -24.89 -4.95 8.13
N ILE A 95 -23.77 -5.57 8.51
CA ILE A 95 -23.50 -6.00 9.90
C ILE A 95 -23.50 -4.84 10.89
N LEU A 96 -22.98 -3.67 10.48
CA LEU A 96 -22.93 -2.48 11.30
C LEU A 96 -24.31 -1.83 11.42
N SER A 97 -25.09 -1.78 10.35
CA SER A 97 -26.44 -1.22 10.33
C SER A 97 -27.38 -1.90 11.34
N GLU A 98 -27.27 -3.22 11.51
CA GLU A 98 -28.00 -4.00 12.52
C GLU A 98 -27.61 -3.66 13.97
N THR A 99 -26.44 -3.05 14.17
CA THR A 99 -25.84 -2.84 15.50
C THR A 99 -25.82 -1.38 15.90
N THR A 100 -25.83 -0.48 14.91
CA THR A 100 -25.92 0.95 15.11
C THR A 100 -27.36 1.29 15.51
N ALA A 101 -27.73 0.94 16.75
CA ALA A 101 -28.81 1.61 17.45
C ALA A 101 -28.30 3.00 17.85
N GLY A 102 -28.34 3.95 16.89
CA GLY A 102 -27.83 5.29 17.09
C GLY A 102 -28.11 6.20 15.90
N ASP A 103 -29.00 7.17 16.15
CA ASP A 103 -29.42 8.33 15.36
C ASP A 103 -28.61 8.65 14.07
N PRO A 104 -29.25 8.71 12.88
CA PRO A 104 -28.63 9.07 11.60
C PRO A 104 -27.93 10.45 11.56
N MET A 105 -28.04 11.27 12.61
CA MET A 105 -27.40 12.60 12.72
C MET A 105 -26.10 12.64 13.55
N SER A 106 -25.48 11.51 13.89
CA SER A 106 -24.23 11.51 14.66
C SER A 106 -23.00 11.66 13.75
N ALA A 107 -22.27 12.77 13.88
CA ALA A 107 -21.05 13.07 13.10
C ALA A 107 -19.90 12.05 13.30
N ILE A 108 -19.99 11.20 14.33
CA ILE A 108 -19.01 10.17 14.66
C ILE A 108 -19.67 8.80 14.57
N ARG A 109 -19.20 7.95 13.65
CA ARG A 109 -19.64 6.55 13.54
C ARG A 109 -18.94 5.73 14.61
N TRP A 110 -19.69 4.99 15.42
CA TRP A 110 -19.11 4.10 16.43
C TRP A 110 -19.80 2.73 16.46
N THR A 111 -19.05 1.71 16.84
CA THR A 111 -19.58 0.35 17.01
C THR A 111 -19.13 -0.26 18.34
N CYS A 112 -20.08 -0.91 19.03
CA CYS A 112 -19.82 -1.70 20.22
C CYS A 112 -19.53 -3.18 19.92
N LYS A 113 -19.64 -3.61 18.66
CA LYS A 113 -19.27 -4.97 18.26
C LYS A 113 -17.75 -5.08 18.17
N SER A 114 -17.19 -6.12 18.80
CA SER A 114 -15.76 -6.44 18.66
C SER A 114 -15.43 -6.80 17.20
N VAL A 115 -14.29 -6.30 16.70
CA VAL A 115 -13.74 -6.63 15.38
C VAL A 115 -13.58 -8.13 15.14
N ARG A 116 -13.36 -8.93 16.19
CA ARG A 116 -13.30 -10.40 16.08
C ARG A 116 -14.67 -11.01 15.80
N LYS A 117 -15.72 -10.47 16.42
CA LYS A 117 -17.11 -10.92 16.20
C LYS A 117 -17.58 -10.54 14.79
N ILE A 118 -17.23 -9.33 14.34
CA ILE A 118 -17.49 -8.86 12.98
C ILE A 118 -16.76 -9.74 11.95
N ALA A 119 -15.47 -10.03 12.16
CA ALA A 119 -14.72 -10.94 11.29
C ALA A 119 -15.36 -12.33 11.22
N GLY A 120 -15.75 -12.91 12.36
CA GLY A 120 -16.44 -14.21 12.38
C GLY A 120 -17.78 -14.20 11.64
N GLN A 121 -18.54 -13.09 11.68
CA GLN A 121 -19.79 -12.95 10.92
C GLN A 121 -19.50 -12.80 9.42
N LEU A 122 -18.48 -12.05 9.03
CA LEU A 122 -18.04 -11.94 7.64
C LEU A 122 -17.54 -13.27 7.06
N CYS A 123 -16.79 -14.05 7.84
CA CYS A 123 -16.39 -15.41 7.46
C CYS A 123 -17.60 -16.32 7.21
N LYS A 124 -18.65 -16.23 8.03
CA LYS A 124 -19.91 -16.98 7.82
C LYS A 124 -20.66 -16.53 6.56
N MET A 125 -20.50 -15.28 6.14
CA MET A 125 -21.06 -14.74 4.89
C MET A 125 -20.19 -15.05 3.66
N GLY A 126 -19.10 -15.80 3.83
CA GLY A 126 -18.23 -16.25 2.73
C GLY A 126 -17.00 -15.36 2.49
N HIS A 127 -16.74 -14.37 3.36
CA HIS A 127 -15.57 -13.51 3.24
C HIS A 127 -14.43 -14.00 4.14
N ASP A 128 -13.34 -14.49 3.55
CA ASP A 128 -12.15 -14.89 4.30
C ASP A 128 -11.33 -13.66 4.75
N VAL A 129 -11.71 -13.09 5.91
CA VAL A 129 -11.10 -11.88 6.45
C VAL A 129 -10.67 -12.02 7.91
N SER A 130 -9.46 -11.54 8.19
CA SER A 130 -8.95 -11.44 9.56
C SER A 130 -9.55 -10.24 10.31
N TYR A 131 -9.58 -10.32 11.64
CA TYR A 131 -9.97 -9.18 12.49
C TYR A 131 -9.12 -7.92 12.26
N ARG A 132 -7.85 -8.07 11.84
CA ARG A 132 -6.97 -6.95 11.49
C ARG A 132 -7.44 -6.24 10.21
N THR A 133 -7.87 -7.01 9.22
CA THR A 133 -8.46 -6.49 7.99
C THR A 133 -9.72 -5.70 8.32
N VAL A 134 -10.62 -6.27 9.14
CA VAL A 134 -11.84 -5.61 9.59
C VAL A 134 -11.56 -4.32 10.34
N HIS A 135 -10.61 -4.32 11.29
CA HIS A 135 -10.22 -3.11 12.01
C HIS A 135 -9.75 -2.00 11.08
N ARG A 136 -8.88 -2.31 10.11
CA ARG A 136 -8.38 -1.32 9.16
C ARG A 136 -9.51 -0.73 8.32
N VAL A 137 -10.40 -1.57 7.79
CA VAL A 137 -11.55 -1.11 6.98
C VAL A 137 -12.48 -0.21 7.80
N LEU A 138 -12.73 -0.56 9.07
CA LEU A 138 -13.53 0.29 9.97
C LEU A 138 -12.90 1.68 10.17
N VAL A 139 -11.58 1.74 10.35
CA VAL A 139 -10.85 3.02 10.48
C VAL A 139 -10.93 3.84 9.19
N GLU A 140 -10.74 3.20 8.02
CA GLU A 140 -10.88 3.85 6.71
C GLU A 140 -12.31 4.39 6.49
N MET A 141 -13.32 3.69 7.01
CA MET A 141 -14.74 4.11 6.97
C MET A 141 -15.12 5.14 8.06
N GLY A 142 -14.17 5.56 8.89
CA GLY A 142 -14.38 6.56 9.95
C GLY A 142 -15.09 6.03 11.21
N TYR A 143 -15.09 4.72 11.45
CA TYR A 143 -15.67 4.13 12.66
C TYR A 143 -14.69 4.14 13.83
N SER A 144 -15.15 4.60 15.00
CA SER A 144 -14.48 4.35 16.28
C SER A 144 -15.02 3.08 16.96
N LEU A 145 -14.12 2.31 17.57
CA LEU A 145 -14.49 1.16 18.39
C LEU A 145 -14.77 1.64 19.81
N GLN A 146 -15.97 1.37 20.31
CA GLN A 146 -16.37 1.74 21.67
C GLN A 146 -16.58 0.47 22.50
N GLY A 147 -16.05 0.47 23.73
CA GLY A 147 -16.39 -0.56 24.69
C GLY A 147 -17.82 -0.36 25.20
N ASN A 148 -18.58 -1.43 25.37
CA ASN A 148 -19.86 -1.35 26.05
C ASN A 148 -19.66 -0.93 27.52
N ARG A 149 -19.98 0.33 27.84
CA ARG A 149 -20.08 0.80 29.23
C ARG A 149 -21.55 0.97 29.58
N LYS A 150 -22.16 -0.07 30.14
CA LYS A 150 -23.50 0.04 30.72
C LYS A 150 -23.41 0.85 32.01
N ALA A 151 -23.76 2.13 31.96
CA ALA A 151 -24.20 2.84 33.15
C ALA A 151 -25.69 2.52 33.31
N LEU A 152 -26.09 1.85 34.39
CA LEU A 152 -27.50 1.74 34.77
C LEU A 152 -27.99 3.17 35.02
N SER A 153 -28.70 3.78 34.06
CA SER A 153 -29.23 5.12 34.23
C SER A 153 -30.34 5.07 35.27
N ARG A 154 -30.13 5.76 36.39
CA ARG A 154 -31.25 6.24 37.18
C ARG A 154 -31.72 7.55 36.53
N GLU A 155 -32.99 7.53 36.13
CA GLU A 155 -33.79 8.65 35.61
C GLU A 155 -33.60 9.08 34.13
N ASN A 156 -34.74 9.11 33.43
CA ASN A 156 -34.89 9.64 32.07
C ASN A 156 -34.95 11.18 32.15
N ASN A 157 -33.86 11.87 31.83
CA ASN A 157 -33.86 13.33 31.72
C ASN A 157 -34.17 13.76 30.27
N PRO A 158 -35.28 14.49 30.01
CA PRO A 158 -35.71 14.90 28.67
C PRO A 158 -34.81 15.93 27.99
N ASP A 159 -33.97 16.66 28.73
CA ASP A 159 -33.08 17.70 28.16
C ASP A 159 -31.72 17.18 27.70
N ARG A 160 -31.44 15.89 27.93
CA ARG A 160 -30.18 15.24 27.55
C ARG A 160 -29.91 15.34 26.05
N ASP A 161 -30.94 15.18 25.23
CA ASP A 161 -30.87 15.23 23.77
C ASP A 161 -30.42 16.61 23.24
N ARG A 162 -30.77 17.68 23.95
CA ARG A 162 -30.42 19.06 23.54
C ARG A 162 -28.91 19.27 23.56
N GLN A 163 -28.22 18.76 24.57
CA GLN A 163 -26.77 18.85 24.69
C GLN A 163 -26.06 18.05 23.58
N PHE A 164 -26.52 16.82 23.30
CA PHE A 164 -25.96 16.00 22.23
C PHE A 164 -26.13 16.65 20.84
N ARG A 165 -27.29 17.26 20.56
CA ARG A 165 -27.52 18.00 19.31
C ARG A 165 -26.56 19.19 19.14
N ILE A 166 -26.25 19.91 20.22
CA ILE A 166 -25.30 21.05 20.18
C ILE A 166 -23.88 20.56 19.91
N ILE A 167 -23.44 19.47 20.55
CA ILE A 167 -22.12 18.87 20.33
C ILE A 167 -21.99 18.39 18.88
N ASN A 168 -22.99 17.69 18.35
CA ASN A 168 -22.98 17.21 16.95
C ASN A 168 -22.91 18.36 15.94
N ARG A 169 -23.65 19.45 16.17
CA ARG A 169 -23.61 20.63 15.30
C ARG A 169 -22.21 21.26 15.25
N LYS A 170 -21.52 21.32 16.40
CA LYS A 170 -20.15 21.85 16.47
C LYS A 170 -19.15 20.93 15.76
N VAL A 171 -19.25 19.62 15.93
CA VAL A 171 -18.34 18.65 15.28
C VAL A 171 -18.50 18.64 13.76
N THR A 172 -19.70 18.90 13.23
CA THR A 172 -19.94 18.96 11.77
C THR A 172 -19.40 20.24 11.13
N GLN A 173 -19.10 21.29 11.92
CA GLN A 173 -18.62 22.59 11.43
C GLN A 173 -17.08 22.70 11.32
N PHE A 174 -16.34 21.72 11.83
CA PHE A 174 -14.88 21.62 11.69
C PHE A 174 -14.51 20.55 10.66
#